data_AF-Q2UM53-F1
#
_entry.id   AF-Q2UM53-F1
#
_cell.length_a   1.000
_cell.length_b   1.000
_cell.length_c   1.000
_cell.angle_alpha   90.00
_cell.angle_beta   90.00
_cell.angle_gamma   90.00
#
_symmetry.space_group_name_H-M   'P 1'
#
loop_
_entity.id
_entity.type
_entity.pdbx_description
1 polymer ?
#
loop_
_entity_poly.entity_id
_entity_poly.type
_entity_poly.pdbx_seq_one_letter_code
_entity_poly.pdbx_strand_id
1 'polypeptide(L)'
;MADPQESLVDIVKKNKFTAKSDDEIVELFKNAFKTELNHLKNASPTVESGATKKWNGTPSQKVFGDDYHEVNRTLTSMLAIKWVLTGDYKTFTSGQDTGKLSEKSFVKMQEFFRDRLPTPEDVYALIVALMIDDIGKDKALAENVEIPEENHGEVLLKAVEKGLVPALEAITDQAKKQNIIQSLTIGSKLDISQIVQGETVPHSMLALNDSRNLHDAFNIKAMVTLLDVGGAAAHSDPRGCIVMTQPIFDHYMKAIELLDEYRRKENPGWPECYNKYLAYRADILKDNGFALLSTKDSEERALLRLLCMG
;
A
#
# COMPACT_ATOMS: atom_id res chain seq x y z
N MET A 1 -9.26 40.51 -1.13
CA MET A 1 -8.37 39.59 -0.38
C MET A 1 -8.70 38.20 -0.88
N ALA A 2 -7.76 37.53 -1.54
CA ALA A 2 -7.95 36.13 -1.92
C ALA A 2 -8.01 35.31 -0.62
N ASP A 3 -9.01 34.46 -0.49
CA ASP A 3 -9.11 33.50 0.61
C ASP A 3 -7.80 32.70 0.64
N PRO A 4 -7.04 32.63 1.75
CA PRO A 4 -5.83 31.82 1.80
C PRO A 4 -6.23 30.38 1.45
N GLN A 5 -5.67 29.86 0.36
CA GLN A 5 -5.96 28.51 -0.12
C GLN A 5 -5.64 27.52 1.01
N GLU A 6 -6.66 26.84 1.54
CA GLU A 6 -6.50 25.90 2.65
C GLU A 6 -5.49 24.80 2.26
N SER A 7 -4.51 24.53 3.13
CA SER A 7 -3.53 23.47 2.89
C SER A 7 -4.17 22.07 3.01
N LEU A 8 -3.49 21.04 2.51
CA LEU A 8 -3.93 19.65 2.67
C LEU A 8 -4.14 19.28 4.15
N VAL A 9 -3.19 19.70 5.02
CA VAL A 9 -3.26 19.47 6.47
C VAL A 9 -4.53 20.12 7.05
N ASP A 10 -4.81 21.37 6.67
CA ASP A 10 -5.98 22.09 7.17
C ASP A 10 -7.29 21.42 6.73
N ILE A 11 -7.36 20.98 5.47
CA ILE A 11 -8.53 20.32 4.90
C ILE A 11 -8.78 18.98 5.60
N VAL A 12 -7.74 18.19 5.83
CA VAL A 12 -7.87 16.91 6.56
C VAL A 12 -8.31 17.18 7.99
N LYS A 13 -7.62 18.05 8.74
CA LYS A 13 -7.96 18.39 10.14
C LYS A 13 -9.39 18.91 10.31
N LYS A 14 -9.91 19.65 9.33
CA LYS A 14 -11.30 20.16 9.32
C LYS A 14 -12.33 19.15 8.81
N ASN A 15 -11.95 17.88 8.59
CA ASN A 15 -12.80 16.83 8.01
C ASN A 15 -13.39 17.19 6.63
N LYS A 16 -12.69 18.03 5.86
CA LYS A 16 -13.12 18.46 4.52
C LYS A 16 -12.54 17.58 3.40
N PHE A 17 -11.58 16.70 3.70
CA PHE A 17 -10.90 15.85 2.71
C PHE A 17 -11.88 15.06 1.82
N THR A 18 -12.89 14.45 2.44
CA THR A 18 -13.89 13.64 1.75
C THR A 18 -14.89 14.44 0.92
N ALA A 19 -15.03 15.74 1.18
CA ALA A 19 -15.98 16.62 0.50
C ALA A 19 -15.39 17.30 -0.75
N LYS A 20 -14.07 17.29 -0.92
CA LYS A 20 -13.38 17.88 -2.06
C LYS A 20 -13.46 17.00 -3.29
N SER A 21 -13.48 17.58 -4.50
CA SER A 21 -13.39 16.82 -5.74
C SER A 21 -12.03 16.13 -5.89
N ASP A 22 -11.95 15.07 -6.72
CA ASP A 22 -10.69 14.35 -6.94
C ASP A 22 -9.61 15.28 -7.54
N ASP A 23 -10.00 16.15 -8.48
CA ASP A 23 -9.07 17.11 -9.09
C ASP A 23 -8.54 18.15 -8.07
N GLU A 24 -9.39 18.64 -7.16
CA GLU A 24 -8.93 19.52 -6.06
C GLU A 24 -7.97 18.79 -5.13
N ILE A 25 -8.26 17.53 -4.77
CA ILE A 25 -7.42 16.72 -3.89
C ILE A 25 -6.06 16.43 -4.53
N VAL A 26 -6.02 16.11 -5.82
CA VAL A 26 -4.76 15.84 -6.53
C VAL A 26 -3.88 17.10 -6.57
N GLU A 27 -4.44 18.29 -6.79
CA GLU A 27 -3.67 19.54 -6.74
C GLU A 27 -3.18 19.85 -5.31
N LEU A 28 -3.95 19.50 -4.28
CA LEU A 28 -3.52 19.61 -2.88
C LEU A 28 -2.35 18.66 -2.57
N PHE A 29 -2.39 17.41 -3.06
CA PHE A 29 -1.27 16.48 -2.92
C PHE A 29 -0.01 17.00 -3.61
N LYS A 30 -0.13 17.47 -4.85
CA LYS A 30 0.98 18.07 -5.60
C LYS A 30 1.65 19.21 -4.85
N ASN A 31 0.86 20.09 -4.23
CA ASN A 31 1.37 21.23 -3.48
C ASN A 31 2.00 20.82 -2.14
N ALA A 32 1.41 19.83 -1.44
CA ALA A 32 1.90 19.36 -0.14
C ALA A 32 3.18 18.51 -0.24
N PHE A 33 3.33 17.72 -1.31
CA PHE A 33 4.36 16.68 -1.44
C PHE A 33 5.31 16.90 -2.61
N LYS A 34 5.65 18.17 -2.89
CA LYS A 34 6.46 18.53 -4.06
C LYS A 34 7.81 17.81 -4.11
N THR A 35 8.46 17.62 -2.96
CA THR A 35 9.77 16.95 -2.87
C THR A 35 9.64 15.47 -3.14
N GLU A 36 8.71 14.81 -2.46
CA GLU A 36 8.45 13.37 -2.57
C GLU A 36 7.98 12.99 -3.98
N LEU A 37 7.12 13.80 -4.59
CA LEU A 37 6.68 13.62 -5.98
C LEU A 37 7.81 13.80 -6.99
N ASN A 38 8.83 14.61 -6.68
CA ASN A 38 10.02 14.68 -7.55
C ASN A 38 10.88 13.42 -7.45
N HIS A 39 11.01 12.82 -6.26
CA HIS A 39 11.64 11.50 -6.13
C HIS A 39 10.87 10.44 -6.95
N LEU A 40 9.54 10.42 -6.86
CA LEU A 40 8.71 9.48 -7.63
C LEU A 40 8.79 9.66 -9.16
N LYS A 41 9.11 10.86 -9.67
CA LYS A 41 9.34 11.05 -11.12
C LYS A 41 10.59 10.32 -11.62
N ASN A 42 11.57 10.15 -10.73
CA ASN A 42 12.85 9.50 -11.02
C ASN A 42 12.87 8.03 -10.58
N ALA A 43 11.83 7.58 -9.87
CA ALA A 43 11.73 6.22 -9.37
C ALA A 43 11.62 5.20 -10.51
N SER A 44 12.33 4.08 -10.34
CA SER A 44 12.24 2.94 -11.24
C SER A 44 10.80 2.38 -11.25
N PRO A 45 10.14 2.22 -12.42
CA PRO A 45 8.75 1.75 -12.47
C PRO A 45 8.56 0.32 -11.96
N THR A 46 7.51 0.12 -11.18
CA THR A 46 7.09 -1.19 -10.69
C THR A 46 6.25 -1.88 -11.76
N VAL A 47 6.70 -3.04 -12.27
CA VAL A 47 6.02 -3.77 -13.35
C VAL A 47 5.09 -4.84 -12.78
N GLU A 48 4.12 -4.46 -11.94
CA GLU A 48 3.20 -5.43 -11.31
C GLU A 48 1.96 -5.74 -12.15
N SER A 49 1.46 -4.78 -12.94
CA SER A 49 0.11 -4.91 -13.51
C SER A 49 0.04 -5.50 -14.92
N GLY A 50 1.16 -5.84 -15.56
CA GLY A 50 1.20 -6.32 -16.95
C GLY A 50 0.52 -5.39 -17.98
N ALA A 51 0.05 -4.22 -17.53
CA ALA A 51 -0.84 -3.34 -18.25
C ALA A 51 -0.02 -2.39 -19.13
N THR A 52 -0.24 -2.48 -20.44
CA THR A 52 0.53 -1.78 -21.47
C THR A 52 -0.28 -0.69 -22.19
N LYS A 53 -1.58 -0.59 -21.91
CA LYS A 53 -2.48 0.36 -22.56
C LYS A 53 -2.18 1.77 -22.04
N LYS A 54 -1.95 2.73 -22.93
CA LYS A 54 -1.82 4.14 -22.54
C LYS A 54 -3.18 4.78 -22.37
N TRP A 55 -3.32 5.60 -21.33
CA TRP A 55 -4.51 6.39 -21.06
C TRP A 55 -4.20 7.88 -21.07
N ASN A 56 -5.16 8.69 -21.50
CA ASN A 56 -5.03 10.15 -21.48
C ASN A 56 -5.73 10.73 -20.25
N GLY A 57 -5.08 11.68 -19.58
CA GLY A 57 -5.57 12.31 -18.36
C GLY A 57 -5.23 11.54 -17.09
N THR A 58 -4.08 10.86 -17.05
CA THR A 58 -3.52 10.29 -15.80
C THR A 58 -3.29 11.40 -14.77
N PRO A 59 -3.27 11.09 -13.46
CA PRO A 59 -3.04 12.11 -12.43
C PRO A 59 -1.80 12.95 -12.70
N SER A 60 -0.68 12.33 -13.05
CA SER A 60 0.57 13.04 -13.36
C SER A 60 0.46 13.92 -14.61
N GLN A 61 -0.21 13.48 -15.68
CA GLN A 61 -0.47 14.32 -16.85
C GLN A 61 -1.29 15.56 -16.48
N LYS A 62 -2.27 15.43 -15.58
CA LYS A 62 -3.08 16.58 -15.12
C LYS A 62 -2.24 17.59 -14.35
N VAL A 63 -1.37 17.15 -13.44
CA VAL A 63 -0.64 18.07 -12.55
C VAL A 63 0.72 18.53 -13.06
N PHE A 64 1.38 17.74 -13.91
CA PHE A 64 2.73 17.99 -14.41
C PHE A 64 2.81 18.10 -15.94
N GLY A 65 1.75 17.75 -16.67
CA GLY A 65 1.74 17.78 -18.13
C GLY A 65 2.50 16.63 -18.80
N ASP A 66 2.97 15.66 -18.02
CA ASP A 66 3.76 14.51 -18.47
C ASP A 66 3.40 13.28 -17.64
N ASP A 67 3.69 12.09 -18.17
CA ASP A 67 3.22 10.81 -17.62
C ASP A 67 4.32 10.08 -16.83
N TYR A 68 4.15 10.01 -15.51
CA TYR A 68 5.10 9.35 -14.60
C TYR A 68 4.42 8.18 -13.89
N HIS A 69 4.95 6.96 -14.09
CA HIS A 69 4.31 5.72 -13.64
C HIS A 69 4.10 5.69 -12.12
N GLU A 70 5.16 5.86 -11.33
CA GLU A 70 5.08 5.81 -9.86
C GLU A 70 4.24 6.98 -9.31
N VAL A 71 4.30 8.16 -9.92
CA VAL A 71 3.43 9.29 -9.54
C VAL A 71 1.95 8.94 -9.76
N ASN A 72 1.59 8.31 -10.88
CA ASN A 72 0.21 7.90 -11.15
C ASN A 72 -0.25 6.84 -10.14
N ARG A 73 0.60 5.85 -9.86
CA ARG A 73 0.34 4.80 -8.87
C ARG A 73 0.03 5.43 -7.52
N THR A 74 0.96 6.23 -6.99
CA THR A 74 0.81 6.83 -5.65
C THR A 74 -0.37 7.79 -5.57
N LEU A 75 -0.57 8.69 -6.54
CA LEU A 75 -1.69 9.64 -6.50
C LEU A 75 -3.05 8.92 -6.56
N THR A 76 -3.18 7.85 -7.36
CA THR A 76 -4.40 7.04 -7.39
C THR A 76 -4.60 6.27 -6.09
N SER A 77 -3.55 5.70 -5.50
CA SER A 77 -3.62 5.07 -4.18
C SER A 77 -4.06 6.07 -3.09
N MET A 78 -3.61 7.32 -3.17
CA MET A 78 -4.04 8.36 -2.23
C MET A 78 -5.49 8.79 -2.44
N LEU A 79 -5.96 8.86 -3.70
CA LEU A 79 -7.39 9.06 -4.00
C LEU A 79 -8.24 7.89 -3.49
N ALA A 80 -7.72 6.67 -3.54
CA ALA A 80 -8.43 5.50 -3.03
C ALA A 80 -8.75 5.61 -1.53
N ILE A 81 -7.93 6.31 -0.73
CA ILE A 81 -8.27 6.64 0.67
C ILE A 81 -9.60 7.39 0.72
N LYS A 82 -9.76 8.43 -0.11
CA LYS A 82 -10.99 9.21 -0.18
C LYS A 82 -12.17 8.34 -0.60
N TRP A 83 -12.03 7.53 -1.65
CA TRP A 83 -13.10 6.68 -2.15
C TRP A 83 -13.56 5.65 -1.12
N VAL A 84 -12.62 5.02 -0.40
CA VAL A 84 -12.93 4.07 0.67
C VAL A 84 -13.64 4.77 1.83
N LEU A 85 -13.14 5.91 2.30
CA LEU A 85 -13.73 6.63 3.44
C LEU A 85 -15.13 7.18 3.13
N THR A 86 -15.37 7.63 1.90
CA THR A 86 -16.68 8.12 1.42
C THR A 86 -17.65 7.02 1.04
N GLY A 87 -17.17 5.79 0.85
CA GLY A 87 -17.99 4.69 0.35
C GLY A 87 -18.27 4.79 -1.15
N ASP A 88 -17.42 5.47 -1.90
CA ASP A 88 -17.53 5.60 -3.36
C ASP A 88 -17.05 4.32 -4.07
N TYR A 89 -17.83 3.26 -3.89
CA TYR A 89 -17.62 1.96 -4.54
C TYR A 89 -17.60 2.07 -6.06
N LYS A 90 -18.41 2.97 -6.62
CA LYS A 90 -18.54 3.13 -8.08
C LYS A 90 -17.24 3.64 -8.68
N THR A 91 -16.65 4.68 -8.10
CA THR A 91 -15.36 5.20 -8.57
C THR A 91 -14.24 4.22 -8.25
N PHE A 92 -14.20 3.66 -7.04
CA PHE A 92 -13.17 2.69 -6.65
C PHE A 92 -13.07 1.51 -7.61
N THR A 93 -14.21 0.96 -8.06
CA THR A 93 -14.25 -0.21 -8.97
C THR A 93 -14.37 0.14 -10.44
N SER A 94 -14.24 1.42 -10.80
CA SER A 94 -14.29 1.87 -12.18
C SER A 94 -13.15 1.24 -12.99
N GLY A 95 -13.47 0.55 -14.08
CA GLY A 95 -12.50 -0.16 -14.93
C GLY A 95 -12.22 -1.61 -14.56
N GLN A 96 -12.83 -2.15 -13.49
CA GLN A 96 -12.76 -3.59 -13.18
C GLN A 96 -13.75 -4.40 -14.03
N ASP A 97 -13.33 -4.79 -15.24
CA ASP A 97 -14.19 -5.51 -16.19
C ASP A 97 -14.38 -6.99 -15.83
N THR A 98 -13.39 -7.61 -15.16
CA THR A 98 -13.40 -9.03 -14.77
C THR A 98 -13.11 -9.18 -13.29
N GLY A 99 -13.85 -10.08 -12.62
CA GLY A 99 -13.63 -10.37 -11.20
C GLY A 99 -13.87 -9.18 -10.28
N LYS A 100 -14.71 -8.21 -10.69
CA LYS A 100 -15.00 -6.98 -9.96
C LYS A 100 -15.20 -7.21 -8.46
N LEU A 101 -14.57 -6.38 -7.62
CA LEU A 101 -14.72 -6.39 -6.17
C LEU A 101 -16.20 -6.26 -5.82
N SER A 102 -16.73 -7.13 -4.96
CA SER A 102 -18.14 -7.03 -4.56
C SER A 102 -18.37 -5.86 -3.60
N GLU A 103 -19.60 -5.32 -3.57
CA GLU A 103 -19.98 -4.28 -2.60
C GLU A 103 -19.78 -4.73 -1.16
N LYS A 104 -20.07 -6.01 -0.85
CA LYS A 104 -19.86 -6.58 0.48
C LYS A 104 -18.38 -6.54 0.89
N SER A 105 -17.49 -6.94 -0.01
CA SER A 105 -16.04 -6.88 0.22
C SER A 105 -15.54 -5.44 0.35
N PHE A 106 -16.09 -4.53 -0.47
CA PHE A 106 -15.78 -3.12 -0.36
C PHE A 106 -16.23 -2.51 0.98
N VAL A 107 -17.41 -2.88 1.49
CA VAL A 107 -17.86 -2.48 2.85
C VAL A 107 -16.92 -3.03 3.91
N LYS A 108 -16.49 -4.30 3.82
CA LYS A 108 -15.49 -4.86 4.73
C LYS A 108 -14.17 -4.07 4.71
N MET A 109 -13.72 -3.66 3.52
CA MET A 109 -12.55 -2.79 3.37
C MET A 109 -12.78 -1.41 4.01
N GLN A 110 -13.95 -0.82 3.80
CA GLN A 110 -14.31 0.47 4.40
C GLN A 110 -14.32 0.40 5.93
N GLU A 111 -14.91 -0.64 6.51
CA GLU A 111 -14.89 -0.89 7.96
C GLU A 111 -13.46 -1.06 8.47
N PHE A 112 -12.65 -1.86 7.77
CA PHE A 112 -11.24 -2.06 8.09
C PHE A 112 -10.48 -0.73 8.21
N PHE A 113 -10.72 0.22 7.30
CA PHE A 113 -10.10 1.55 7.31
C PHE A 113 -10.68 2.46 8.40
N ARG A 114 -12.01 2.54 8.53
CA ARG A 114 -12.66 3.42 9.51
C ARG A 114 -12.29 3.05 10.95
N ASP A 115 -12.21 1.76 11.26
CA ASP A 115 -11.82 1.27 12.58
C ASP A 115 -10.37 1.63 12.95
N ARG A 116 -9.52 1.90 11.95
CA ARG A 116 -8.09 2.19 12.10
C ARG A 116 -7.73 3.65 11.88
N LEU A 117 -8.69 4.48 11.46
CA LEU A 117 -8.53 5.91 11.19
C LEU A 117 -9.56 6.74 11.97
N PRO A 118 -9.60 6.65 13.32
CA PRO A 118 -10.65 7.29 14.12
C PRO A 118 -10.54 8.83 14.12
N THR A 119 -9.37 9.40 13.83
CA THR A 119 -9.15 10.84 13.83
C THR A 119 -8.67 11.37 12.47
N PRO A 120 -8.90 12.67 12.17
CA PRO A 120 -8.32 13.32 10.99
C PRO A 120 -6.79 13.17 10.91
N GLU A 121 -6.12 13.22 12.05
CA GLU A 121 -4.68 13.06 12.14
C GLU A 121 -4.23 11.65 11.69
N ASP A 122 -5.03 10.61 11.95
CA ASP A 122 -4.75 9.25 11.46
C ASP A 122 -4.87 9.19 9.93
N VAL A 123 -5.90 9.84 9.36
CA VAL A 123 -6.05 9.94 7.90
C VAL A 123 -4.84 10.66 7.28
N TYR A 124 -4.42 11.77 7.87
CA TYR A 124 -3.23 12.49 7.39
C TYR A 124 -1.95 11.66 7.52
N ALA A 125 -1.79 10.92 8.62
CA ALA A 125 -0.66 10.02 8.81
C ALA A 125 -0.60 8.92 7.74
N LEU A 126 -1.75 8.33 7.37
CA LEU A 126 -1.82 7.36 6.27
C LEU A 126 -1.48 7.98 4.91
N ILE A 127 -1.98 9.19 4.63
CA ILE A 127 -1.64 9.94 3.39
C ILE A 127 -0.12 10.13 3.30
N VAL A 128 0.53 10.56 4.39
CA VAL A 128 1.99 10.74 4.43
C VAL A 128 2.72 9.40 4.27
N ALA A 129 2.30 8.35 4.99
CA ALA A 129 2.92 7.03 4.91
C ALA A 129 2.87 6.47 3.47
N LEU A 130 1.74 6.62 2.79
CA LEU A 130 1.58 6.17 1.41
C LEU A 130 2.42 7.00 0.41
N MET A 131 2.49 8.32 0.59
CA MET A 131 3.28 9.20 -0.28
C MET A 131 4.77 8.85 -0.25
N ILE A 132 5.28 8.46 0.93
CA ILE A 132 6.72 8.22 1.10
C ILE A 132 7.13 6.76 0.86
N ASP A 133 6.21 5.78 0.82
CA ASP A 133 6.54 4.34 0.78
C ASP A 133 7.47 3.99 -0.40
N ASP A 134 7.33 4.67 -1.53
CA ASP A 134 8.06 4.36 -2.77
C ASP A 134 9.19 5.33 -3.14
N ILE A 135 9.46 6.39 -2.36
CA ILE A 135 10.52 7.35 -2.74
C ILE A 135 11.92 6.73 -2.66
N GLY A 136 12.09 5.62 -1.92
CA GLY A 136 13.33 4.85 -1.87
C GLY A 136 13.72 4.20 -3.21
N LYS A 137 12.83 4.22 -4.20
CA LYS A 137 13.11 3.82 -5.59
C LYS A 137 13.87 4.86 -6.41
N ASP A 138 14.08 6.07 -5.89
CA ASP A 138 14.89 7.09 -6.55
C ASP A 138 16.39 6.80 -6.39
N LYS A 139 17.07 6.55 -7.51
CA LYS A 139 18.53 6.37 -7.59
C LYS A 139 19.32 7.47 -6.90
N ALA A 140 18.93 8.73 -7.09
CA ALA A 140 19.65 9.86 -6.51
C ALA A 140 19.51 9.88 -4.98
N LEU A 141 18.36 9.41 -4.46
CA LEU A 141 18.15 9.27 -3.02
C LEU A 141 19.00 8.12 -2.46
N ALA A 142 19.05 6.98 -3.15
CA ALA A 142 19.90 5.83 -2.81
C ALA A 142 21.39 6.21 -2.74
N GLU A 143 21.88 6.95 -3.74
CA GLU A 143 23.25 7.49 -3.76
C GLU A 143 23.54 8.41 -2.57
N ASN A 144 22.60 9.31 -2.23
CA ASN A 144 22.75 10.25 -1.12
C ASN A 144 22.77 9.56 0.26
N VAL A 145 22.14 8.39 0.37
CA VAL A 145 22.15 7.60 1.61
C VAL A 145 23.18 6.48 1.64
N GLU A 146 23.93 6.29 0.54
CA GLU A 146 24.99 5.28 0.39
C GLU A 146 24.48 3.84 0.57
N ILE A 147 23.27 3.55 0.09
CA ILE A 147 22.65 2.22 0.11
C ILE A 147 22.38 1.81 -1.35
N PRO A 148 22.61 0.53 -1.73
CA PRO A 148 22.24 0.04 -3.05
C PRO A 148 20.76 0.29 -3.37
N GLU A 149 20.47 0.71 -4.60
CA GLU A 149 19.11 1.03 -5.03
C GLU A 149 18.17 -0.16 -4.84
N GLU A 150 18.65 -1.41 -5.00
CA GLU A 150 17.80 -2.62 -4.92
C GLU A 150 17.15 -2.82 -3.54
N ASN A 151 17.59 -2.10 -2.50
CA ASN A 151 17.00 -2.15 -1.16
C ASN A 151 16.21 -0.88 -0.82
N HIS A 152 15.17 -0.60 -1.61
CA HIS A 152 14.33 0.61 -1.52
C HIS A 152 13.82 0.89 -0.09
N GLY A 153 13.45 -0.16 0.66
CA GLY A 153 12.98 -0.03 2.04
C GLY A 153 14.07 0.47 2.99
N GLU A 154 15.30 -0.03 2.87
CA GLU A 154 16.44 0.48 3.64
C GLU A 154 16.86 1.88 3.20
N VAL A 155 16.84 2.18 1.90
CA VAL A 155 17.09 3.53 1.35
C VAL A 155 16.14 4.54 2.02
N LEU A 156 14.84 4.25 2.03
CA LEU A 156 13.83 5.12 2.63
C LEU A 156 14.05 5.29 4.14
N LEU A 157 14.28 4.21 4.89
CA LEU A 157 14.56 4.32 6.33
C LEU A 157 15.79 5.19 6.60
N LYS A 158 16.86 5.02 5.82
CA LYS A 158 18.07 5.84 5.96
C LYS A 158 17.83 7.29 5.58
N ALA A 159 17.01 7.55 4.56
CA ALA A 159 16.60 8.90 4.19
C ALA A 159 15.82 9.58 5.32
N VAL A 160 14.91 8.85 5.98
CA VAL A 160 14.18 9.33 7.16
C VAL A 160 15.13 9.65 8.31
N GLU A 161 16.09 8.77 8.62
CA GLU A 161 17.11 9.01 9.66
C GLU A 161 17.95 10.27 9.38
N LYS A 162 18.26 10.54 8.11
CA LYS A 162 19.02 11.72 7.67
C LYS A 162 18.15 12.99 7.54
N GLY A 163 16.84 12.93 7.79
CA GLY A 163 15.94 14.06 7.66
C GLY A 163 15.69 14.50 6.20
N LEU A 164 15.81 13.57 5.25
CA LEU A 164 15.66 13.82 3.81
C LEU A 164 14.21 13.65 3.32
N VAL A 165 13.25 13.47 4.22
CA VAL A 165 11.83 13.23 3.89
C VAL A 165 10.96 14.34 4.52
N PRO A 166 10.84 15.51 3.88
CA PRO A 166 10.11 16.66 4.42
C PRO A 166 8.65 16.39 4.79
N ALA A 167 7.94 15.53 4.05
CA ALA A 167 6.55 15.17 4.35
C ALA A 167 6.37 14.63 5.78
N LEU A 168 7.37 13.94 6.32
CA LEU A 168 7.33 13.38 7.66
C LEU A 168 7.43 14.47 8.75
N GLU A 169 8.05 15.62 8.45
CA GLU A 169 8.11 16.76 9.37
C GLU A 169 6.76 17.49 9.51
N ALA A 170 5.82 17.26 8.58
CA ALA A 170 4.45 17.74 8.72
C ALA A 170 3.65 16.98 9.80
N ILE A 171 4.15 15.83 10.26
CA ILE A 171 3.53 15.04 11.33
C ILE A 171 4.02 15.56 12.69
N THR A 172 3.21 16.43 13.30
CA THR A 172 3.55 17.05 14.60
C THR A 172 3.39 16.10 15.80
N ASP A 173 2.47 15.14 15.69
CA ASP A 173 2.26 14.10 16.70
C ASP A 173 3.39 13.07 16.64
N GLN A 174 4.24 13.06 17.67
CA GLN A 174 5.41 12.19 17.70
C GLN A 174 5.04 10.70 17.73
N ALA A 175 3.93 10.30 18.37
CA ALA A 175 3.52 8.90 18.38
C ALA A 175 3.13 8.46 16.96
N LYS A 176 2.37 9.28 16.23
CA LYS A 176 2.01 9.00 14.83
C LYS A 176 3.24 8.99 13.91
N LYS A 177 4.16 9.94 14.09
CA LYS A 177 5.43 9.96 13.34
C LYS A 177 6.21 8.65 13.57
N GLN A 178 6.31 8.18 14.82
CA GLN A 178 6.96 6.91 15.13
C GLN A 178 6.21 5.71 14.55
N ASN A 179 4.88 5.71 14.56
CA ASN A 179 4.09 4.63 13.93
C ASN A 179 4.33 4.54 12.42
N ILE A 180 4.51 5.67 11.72
CA ILE A 180 4.91 5.70 10.31
C ILE A 180 6.32 5.11 10.15
N ILE A 181 7.29 5.55 10.95
CA ILE A 181 8.67 5.02 10.86
C ILE A 181 8.72 3.51 11.12
N GLN A 182 7.93 3.03 12.09
CA GLN A 182 7.80 1.60 12.38
C GLN A 182 7.10 0.85 11.24
N SER A 183 6.11 1.44 10.57
CA SER A 183 5.46 0.80 9.41
C SER A 183 6.43 0.63 8.24
N LEU A 184 7.30 1.62 8.00
CA LEU A 184 8.41 1.53 7.05
C LEU A 184 9.42 0.45 7.46
N THR A 185 9.71 0.34 8.77
CA THR A 185 10.59 -0.70 9.30
C THR A 185 10.01 -2.10 9.05
N ILE A 186 8.71 -2.28 9.24
CA ILE A 186 8.02 -3.53 8.87
C ILE A 186 8.18 -3.78 7.37
N GLY A 187 7.85 -2.79 6.53
CA GLY A 187 7.90 -2.91 5.06
C GLY A 187 9.29 -3.22 4.50
N SER A 188 10.36 -2.70 5.12
CA SER A 188 11.74 -3.00 4.72
C SER A 188 12.15 -4.47 4.93
N LYS A 189 11.44 -5.20 5.78
CA LYS A 189 11.76 -6.59 6.16
C LYS A 189 10.71 -7.58 5.70
N LEU A 190 9.46 -7.15 5.62
CA LEU A 190 8.29 -7.97 5.33
C LEU A 190 7.41 -7.28 4.29
N ASP A 191 7.45 -7.83 3.08
CA ASP A 191 6.53 -7.48 2.01
C ASP A 191 5.31 -8.42 2.05
N ILE A 192 4.12 -7.83 2.24
CA ILE A 192 2.85 -8.56 2.28
C ILE A 192 2.47 -9.09 0.88
N SER A 193 2.81 -8.36 -0.18
CA SER A 193 2.55 -8.77 -1.56
C SER A 193 3.32 -10.05 -1.91
N GLN A 194 4.57 -10.17 -1.44
CA GLN A 194 5.35 -11.40 -1.59
C GLN A 194 4.73 -12.59 -0.85
N ILE A 195 3.97 -12.37 0.23
CA ILE A 195 3.27 -13.48 0.92
C ILE A 195 2.18 -13.98 0.01
N VAL A 196 1.41 -13.03 -0.54
CA VAL A 196 0.32 -13.30 -1.46
C VAL A 196 0.83 -14.07 -2.67
N GLN A 197 1.95 -13.67 -3.25
CA GLN A 197 2.55 -14.29 -4.43
C GLN A 197 3.30 -15.60 -4.14
N GLY A 198 3.46 -16.01 -2.87
CA GLY A 198 4.23 -17.21 -2.53
C GLY A 198 5.76 -17.02 -2.58
N GLU A 199 6.22 -15.78 -2.73
CA GLU A 199 7.64 -15.41 -2.91
C GLU A 199 8.37 -15.15 -1.59
N THR A 200 7.64 -14.90 -0.51
CA THR A 200 8.24 -14.55 0.78
C THR A 200 9.27 -15.55 1.29
N VAL A 201 10.42 -15.02 1.71
CA VAL A 201 11.36 -15.72 2.59
C VAL A 201 10.72 -15.80 3.99
N PRO A 202 10.31 -16.97 4.51
CA PRO A 202 9.41 -17.00 5.67
C PRO A 202 10.00 -16.42 6.97
N HIS A 203 11.33 -16.26 7.04
CA HIS A 203 12.02 -15.61 8.16
C HIS A 203 11.68 -14.11 8.28
N SER A 204 11.20 -13.47 7.20
CA SER A 204 10.75 -12.07 7.21
C SER A 204 9.64 -11.78 8.23
N MET A 205 8.84 -12.78 8.57
CA MET A 205 7.75 -12.66 9.56
C MET A 205 8.24 -12.22 10.94
N LEU A 206 9.53 -12.43 11.25
CA LEU A 206 10.16 -11.93 12.48
C LEU A 206 10.09 -10.40 12.60
N ALA A 207 9.87 -9.67 11.49
CA ALA A 207 9.57 -8.25 11.52
C ALA A 207 8.36 -7.89 12.40
N LEU A 208 7.47 -8.85 12.67
CA LEU A 208 6.27 -8.69 13.50
C LEU A 208 6.40 -9.30 14.90
N ASN A 209 7.58 -9.77 15.32
CA ASN A 209 7.75 -10.43 16.62
C ASN A 209 7.62 -9.48 17.83
N ASP A 210 7.71 -8.16 17.65
CA ASP A 210 7.48 -7.19 18.72
C ASP A 210 5.97 -6.87 18.89
N SER A 211 5.26 -7.91 19.32
CA SER A 211 3.80 -8.11 19.20
C SER A 211 2.87 -6.96 19.62
N ARG A 212 3.19 -6.18 20.67
CA ARG A 212 2.26 -5.18 21.24
C ARG A 212 2.53 -3.74 20.82
N ASN A 213 3.78 -3.39 20.55
CA ASN A 213 4.15 -2.02 20.19
C ASN A 213 3.90 -1.71 18.70
N LEU A 214 3.67 -2.74 17.88
CA LEU A 214 3.53 -2.60 16.43
C LEU A 214 2.07 -2.50 15.94
N HIS A 215 1.06 -2.36 16.80
CA HIS A 215 -0.34 -2.43 16.35
C HIS A 215 -0.66 -1.37 15.28
N ASP A 216 -0.39 -0.10 15.58
CA ASP A 216 -0.70 1.00 14.68
C ASP A 216 0.21 1.00 13.44
N ALA A 217 1.50 0.70 13.63
CA ALA A 217 2.46 0.56 12.54
C ALA A 217 2.06 -0.55 11.55
N PHE A 218 1.61 -1.70 12.06
CA PHE A 218 1.10 -2.80 11.25
C PHE A 218 -0.19 -2.39 10.51
N ASN A 219 -1.12 -1.71 11.19
CA ASN A 219 -2.35 -1.22 10.57
C ASN A 219 -2.03 -0.25 9.42
N ILE A 220 -1.07 0.67 9.60
CA ILE A 220 -0.60 1.56 8.54
C ILE A 220 -0.03 0.73 7.38
N LYS A 221 0.89 -0.21 7.63
CA LYS A 221 1.49 -0.99 6.54
C LYS A 221 0.46 -1.84 5.78
N ALA A 222 -0.50 -2.42 6.48
CA ALA A 222 -1.59 -3.18 5.87
C ALA A 222 -2.47 -2.30 4.97
N MET A 223 -2.85 -1.10 5.43
CA MET A 223 -3.61 -0.15 4.62
C MET A 223 -2.81 0.37 3.42
N VAL A 224 -1.53 0.72 3.62
CA VAL A 224 -0.62 1.13 2.54
C VAL A 224 -0.54 0.04 1.48
N THR A 225 -0.32 -1.22 1.87
CA THR A 225 -0.25 -2.36 0.93
C THR A 225 -1.54 -2.49 0.10
N LEU A 226 -2.72 -2.42 0.74
CA LEU A 226 -4.00 -2.52 0.02
C LEU A 226 -4.19 -1.37 -0.99
N LEU A 227 -3.85 -0.14 -0.59
CA LEU A 227 -3.97 1.04 -1.45
C LEU A 227 -2.96 1.00 -2.60
N ASP A 228 -1.74 0.56 -2.32
CA ASP A 228 -0.64 0.47 -3.27
C ASP A 228 -0.96 -0.53 -4.39
N VAL A 229 -1.46 -1.72 -4.03
CA VAL A 229 -2.03 -2.69 -4.99
C VAL A 229 -3.19 -2.08 -5.77
N GLY A 230 -4.05 -1.30 -5.12
CA GLY A 230 -5.14 -0.58 -5.79
C GLY A 230 -4.65 0.36 -6.90
N GLY A 231 -3.54 1.07 -6.67
CA GLY A 231 -2.92 2.01 -7.62
C GLY A 231 -2.01 1.36 -8.66
N ALA A 232 -1.70 0.06 -8.55
CA ALA A 232 -0.65 -0.61 -9.32
C ALA A 232 -0.77 -0.56 -10.86
N ALA A 233 -1.95 -0.26 -11.40
CA ALA A 233 -2.17 -0.10 -12.83
C ALA A 233 -2.61 1.30 -13.25
N ALA A 234 -2.48 2.30 -12.36
CA ALA A 234 -2.96 3.66 -12.61
C ALA A 234 -2.24 4.36 -13.78
N HIS A 235 -1.01 3.96 -14.12
CA HIS A 235 -0.32 4.43 -15.33
C HIS A 235 -1.01 3.98 -16.62
N SER A 236 -1.79 2.90 -16.56
CA SER A 236 -2.51 2.33 -17.69
C SER A 236 -4.01 2.63 -17.67
N ASP A 237 -4.63 2.64 -16.49
CA ASP A 237 -6.03 3.01 -16.31
C ASP A 237 -6.24 3.67 -14.92
N PRO A 238 -6.26 5.01 -14.87
CA PRO A 238 -6.38 5.75 -13.61
C PRO A 238 -7.84 5.95 -13.14
N ARG A 239 -8.83 5.34 -13.80
CA ARG A 239 -10.25 5.60 -13.51
C ARG A 239 -10.71 5.11 -12.14
N GLY A 240 -9.99 4.16 -11.55
CA GLY A 240 -10.29 3.50 -10.29
C GLY A 240 -9.16 2.54 -9.90
N CYS A 241 -9.39 1.69 -8.91
CA CYS A 241 -8.43 0.69 -8.44
C CYS A 241 -8.56 -0.61 -9.24
N ILE A 242 -8.19 -0.62 -10.52
CA ILE A 242 -8.52 -1.72 -11.44
C ILE A 242 -7.91 -3.08 -11.06
N VAL A 243 -6.80 -3.09 -10.31
CA VAL A 243 -6.12 -4.32 -9.87
C VAL A 243 -6.79 -4.94 -8.64
N MET A 244 -7.43 -4.13 -7.79
CA MET A 244 -8.08 -4.58 -6.54
C MET A 244 -9.43 -5.25 -6.82
N THR A 245 -9.39 -6.34 -7.60
CA THR A 245 -10.51 -7.23 -7.91
C THR A 245 -10.86 -8.10 -6.70
N GLN A 246 -11.99 -8.82 -6.76
CA GLN A 246 -12.45 -9.69 -5.67
C GLN A 246 -11.40 -10.76 -5.28
N PRO A 247 -10.79 -11.52 -6.21
CA PRO A 247 -9.80 -12.53 -5.83
C PRO A 247 -8.55 -11.91 -5.16
N ILE A 248 -8.09 -10.77 -5.69
CA ILE A 248 -6.95 -10.04 -5.14
C ILE A 248 -7.27 -9.57 -3.72
N PHE A 249 -8.43 -8.93 -3.52
CA PHE A 249 -8.86 -8.49 -2.19
C PHE A 249 -8.92 -9.64 -1.19
N ASP A 250 -9.50 -10.78 -1.56
CA ASP A 250 -9.61 -11.94 -0.66
C ASP A 250 -8.24 -12.46 -0.23
N HIS A 251 -7.29 -12.53 -1.16
CA HIS A 251 -5.93 -12.96 -0.88
C HIS A 251 -5.18 -12.01 0.06
N TYR A 252 -5.25 -10.69 -0.20
CA TYR A 252 -4.59 -9.70 0.65
C TYR A 252 -5.23 -9.62 2.03
N MET A 253 -6.57 -9.62 2.11
CA MET A 253 -7.25 -9.64 3.41
C MET A 253 -6.91 -10.89 4.20
N LYS A 254 -6.84 -12.06 3.55
CA LYS A 254 -6.45 -13.29 4.24
C LYS A 254 -5.02 -13.24 4.76
N ALA A 255 -4.08 -12.70 3.98
CA ALA A 255 -2.70 -12.51 4.42
C ALA A 255 -2.64 -11.56 5.64
N ILE A 256 -3.31 -10.41 5.56
CA ILE A 256 -3.35 -9.41 6.64
C ILE A 256 -3.95 -10.01 7.92
N GLU A 257 -5.06 -10.75 7.81
CA GLU A 257 -5.70 -11.43 8.96
C GLU A 257 -4.73 -12.41 9.64
N LEU A 258 -4.04 -13.25 8.87
CA LEU A 258 -3.08 -14.21 9.41
C LEU A 258 -1.84 -13.55 10.03
N LEU A 259 -1.37 -12.45 9.46
CA LEU A 259 -0.26 -11.66 10.01
C LEU A 259 -0.65 -10.94 11.30
N ASP A 260 -1.87 -10.41 11.36
CA ASP A 260 -2.39 -9.77 12.56
C ASP A 260 -2.59 -10.79 13.70
N GLU A 261 -3.12 -11.98 13.38
CA GLU A 261 -3.17 -13.11 14.31
C GLU A 261 -1.78 -13.54 14.78
N TYR A 262 -0.80 -13.60 13.87
CA TYR A 262 0.59 -13.95 14.19
C TYR A 262 1.19 -12.93 15.16
N ARG A 263 1.10 -11.65 14.81
CA ARG A 263 1.62 -10.54 15.61
C ARG A 263 1.08 -10.55 17.03
N ARG A 264 -0.17 -10.94 17.26
CA ARG A 264 -0.79 -10.91 18.60
C ARG A 264 -0.37 -12.05 19.54
N LYS A 265 0.34 -13.07 19.04
CA LYS A 265 0.72 -14.25 19.83
C LYS A 265 2.00 -14.04 20.63
N GLU A 266 2.08 -14.72 21.77
CA GLU A 266 3.30 -14.83 22.56
C GLU A 266 4.12 -16.02 22.02
N ASN A 267 5.28 -15.74 21.41
CA ASN A 267 6.17 -16.72 20.75
C ASN A 267 5.57 -17.48 19.55
N PRO A 268 5.08 -16.79 18.52
CA PRO A 268 4.53 -17.46 17.36
C PRO A 268 5.61 -18.12 16.48
N GLY A 269 5.30 -19.29 15.93
CA GLY A 269 6.14 -19.92 14.91
C GLY A 269 5.96 -19.24 13.56
N TRP A 270 6.94 -18.45 13.11
CA TRP A 270 6.91 -17.82 11.78
C TRP A 270 6.68 -18.80 10.61
N PRO A 271 7.23 -20.05 10.60
CA PRO A 271 6.94 -20.96 9.49
C PRO A 271 5.46 -21.37 9.47
N GLU A 272 4.83 -21.46 10.64
CA GLU A 272 3.43 -21.85 10.79
C GLU A 272 2.49 -20.78 10.22
N CYS A 273 2.78 -19.49 10.45
CA CYS A 273 2.00 -18.39 9.88
C CYS A 273 1.99 -18.45 8.35
N TYR A 274 3.18 -18.56 7.74
CA TYR A 274 3.27 -18.63 6.28
C TYR A 274 2.64 -19.91 5.72
N ASN A 275 2.84 -21.06 6.37
CA ASN A 275 2.21 -22.31 5.95
C ASN A 275 0.67 -22.27 6.08
N LYS A 276 0.09 -21.48 6.99
CA LYS A 276 -1.37 -21.25 7.02
C LYS A 276 -1.86 -20.49 5.79
N TYR A 277 -1.09 -19.50 5.33
CA TYR A 277 -1.42 -18.79 4.09
C TYR A 277 -1.33 -19.73 2.88
N LEU A 278 -0.26 -20.52 2.79
CA LEU A 278 -0.10 -21.51 1.71
C LEU A 278 -1.23 -22.55 1.74
N ALA A 279 -1.64 -23.05 2.92
CA ALA A 279 -2.76 -23.98 3.02
C ALA A 279 -4.08 -23.37 2.50
N TYR A 280 -4.34 -22.11 2.80
CA TYR A 280 -5.47 -21.38 2.22
C TYR A 280 -5.39 -21.31 0.68
N ARG A 281 -4.20 -21.05 0.11
CA ARG A 281 -4.01 -21.09 -1.35
C ARG A 281 -4.21 -22.50 -1.92
N ALA A 282 -3.79 -23.55 -1.22
CA ALA A 282 -3.99 -24.93 -1.64
C ALA A 282 -5.47 -25.31 -1.72
N ASP A 283 -6.29 -24.85 -0.76
CA ASP A 283 -7.73 -25.05 -0.79
C ASP A 283 -8.37 -24.35 -2.01
N ILE A 284 -7.96 -23.11 -2.31
CA ILE A 284 -8.44 -22.39 -3.50
C ILE A 284 -8.03 -23.09 -4.79
N LEU A 285 -6.78 -23.56 -4.90
CA LEU A 285 -6.33 -24.30 -6.08
C LEU A 285 -7.13 -25.59 -6.26
N LYS A 286 -7.39 -26.32 -5.18
CA LYS A 286 -8.22 -27.52 -5.20
C LYS A 286 -9.65 -27.22 -5.68
N ASP A 287 -10.26 -26.15 -5.21
CA ASP A 287 -11.60 -25.73 -5.64
C ASP A 287 -11.63 -25.34 -7.13
N ASN A 288 -10.48 -24.96 -7.69
CA ASN A 288 -10.28 -24.71 -9.13
C ASN A 288 -9.80 -25.94 -9.92
N GLY A 289 -9.85 -27.14 -9.33
CA GLY A 289 -9.59 -28.41 -10.01
C GLY A 289 -8.15 -28.92 -9.96
N PHE A 290 -7.26 -28.27 -9.20
CA PHE A 290 -5.91 -28.80 -8.96
C PHE A 290 -5.92 -29.90 -7.89
N ALA A 291 -4.85 -30.69 -7.83
CA ALA A 291 -4.63 -31.61 -6.72
C ALA A 291 -4.44 -30.84 -5.40
N LEU A 292 -4.90 -31.40 -4.29
CA LEU A 292 -4.63 -30.83 -2.97
C LEU A 292 -3.15 -30.99 -2.64
N LEU A 293 -2.44 -29.88 -2.50
CA LEU A 293 -1.01 -29.84 -2.15
C LEU A 293 -0.81 -29.62 -0.65
N SER A 294 0.12 -30.35 -0.05
CA SER A 294 0.49 -30.26 1.36
C SER A 294 1.55 -29.19 1.60
N THR A 295 1.42 -28.49 2.73
CA THR A 295 2.47 -27.57 3.23
C THR A 295 3.52 -28.28 4.08
N LYS A 296 3.36 -29.58 4.33
CA LYS A 296 4.30 -30.41 5.12
C LYS A 296 5.28 -31.18 4.25
N ASP A 297 4.90 -31.48 3.02
CA ASP A 297 5.80 -32.09 2.04
C ASP A 297 6.58 -30.99 1.32
N SER A 298 7.90 -31.16 1.18
CA SER A 298 8.76 -30.11 0.63
C SER A 298 8.54 -29.84 -0.85
N GLU A 299 8.22 -30.88 -1.64
CA GLU A 299 8.03 -30.78 -3.08
C GLU A 299 6.66 -30.17 -3.38
N GLU A 300 5.61 -30.68 -2.74
CA GLU A 300 4.26 -30.12 -2.86
C GLU A 300 4.20 -28.68 -2.37
N ARG A 301 4.91 -28.35 -1.28
CA ARG A 301 5.01 -26.97 -0.79
C ARG A 301 5.75 -26.06 -1.77
N ALA A 302 6.81 -26.55 -2.42
CA ALA A 302 7.52 -25.77 -3.43
C ALA A 302 6.63 -25.50 -4.65
N LEU A 303 5.94 -26.53 -5.15
CA LEU A 303 4.97 -26.40 -6.24
C LEU A 303 3.84 -25.43 -5.87
N LEU A 304 3.30 -25.53 -4.66
CA LEU A 304 2.26 -24.65 -4.15
C LEU A 304 2.69 -23.18 -4.17
N ARG A 305 3.94 -22.88 -3.79
CA ARG A 305 4.49 -21.51 -3.88
C ARG A 305 4.57 -21.03 -5.32
N LEU A 306 5.02 -21.88 -6.25
CA LEU A 306 5.07 -21.51 -7.68
C LEU A 306 3.68 -21.23 -8.25
N LEU A 307 2.68 -22.04 -7.87
CA LEU A 307 1.28 -21.83 -8.27
C LEU A 307 0.64 -20.59 -7.61
N CYS A 308 1.31 -19.95 -6.63
CA CYS A 308 0.84 -18.71 -6.03
C CYS A 308 1.21 -17.45 -6.83
N MET A 309 2.21 -17.55 -7.72
CA MET A 309 2.79 -16.42 -8.47
C MET A 309 1.94 -15.98 -9.68
N GLY A 310 0.85 -16.70 -10.00
CA GLY A 310 -0.06 -16.43 -11.11
C GLY A 310 -1.50 -16.23 -10.68
#